data_AF-A0AAN5LFM2-F1
#
_entry.id   AF-A0AAN5LFM2-F1
#
_cell.length_a   1.000
_cell.length_b   1.000
_cell.length_c   1.000
_cell.angle_alpha   90.00
_cell.angle_beta   90.00
_cell.angle_gamma   90.00
#
_symmetry.space_group_name_H-M   'P 1'
#
loop_
_entity.id
_entity.type
_entity.pdbx_description
1 polymer ?
#
loop_
_entity_poly.entity_id
_entity_poly.type
_entity_poly.pdbx_seq_one_letter_code
_entity_poly.pdbx_strand_id
1 'polypeptide(L)'
;MLITAELLLRDNLRASILTVGELYTDTLPELDNATGHYADRFATFPPGMWVRRYQGAQWLTRSVPGPGFILFLRAWSGLPAVKGFLEAHGQFVMSSLSAVPEVACNVWISQRREPESTRRVKSLQAD
;
A
#
# COMPACT_ATOMS: atom_id res chain seq x y z
N MET A 1 2.47 -1.64 8.89
CA MET A 1 1.96 -2.09 7.59
C MET A 1 2.97 -1.75 6.50
N LEU A 2 2.90 -2.41 5.33
CA LEU A 2 3.69 -2.08 4.14
C LEU A 2 2.79 -1.41 3.08
N ILE A 3 3.19 -0.24 2.61
CA ILE A 3 2.56 0.48 1.51
C ILE A 3 3.49 0.39 0.30
N THR A 4 2.94 0.01 -0.86
CA THR A 4 3.68 0.02 -2.13
C THR A 4 2.93 0.87 -3.15
N ALA A 5 3.59 1.82 -3.78
CA ALA A 5 3.05 2.55 -4.93
C ALA A 5 3.53 1.88 -6.21
N GLU A 6 2.60 1.48 -7.07
CA GLU A 6 2.91 0.64 -8.22
C GLU A 6 2.26 1.19 -9.49
N LEU A 7 3.00 1.11 -10.60
CA LEU A 7 2.47 1.39 -11.93
C LEU A 7 1.95 0.11 -12.55
N LEU A 8 0.77 0.21 -13.17
CA LEU A 8 0.04 -0.89 -13.80
C LEU A 8 -0.48 -0.43 -15.15
N LEU A 9 -0.80 -1.39 -16.02
CA LEU A 9 -1.59 -1.08 -17.21
C LEU A 9 -3.07 -0.98 -16.82
N ARG A 10 -3.80 -0.03 -17.40
CA ARG A 10 -5.23 0.20 -17.10
C ARG A 10 -6.12 -0.99 -17.45
N ASP A 11 -5.73 -1.78 -18.44
CA ASP A 11 -6.43 -3.00 -18.84
C ASP A 11 -6.09 -4.20 -17.93
N ASN A 12 -5.06 -4.10 -17.08
CA ASN A 12 -4.64 -5.15 -16.16
C ASN A 12 -4.17 -4.60 -14.80
N LEU A 13 -5.14 -4.21 -13.98
CA LEU A 13 -4.90 -3.69 -12.62
C LEU A 13 -4.46 -4.75 -11.59
N ARG A 14 -4.22 -6.00 -12.01
CA ARG A 14 -3.69 -7.07 -11.14
C ARG A 14 -2.18 -7.25 -11.27
N ALA A 15 -1.61 -6.80 -12.39
CA ALA A 15 -0.20 -7.02 -12.72
C ALA A 15 0.55 -5.69 -12.67
N SER A 16 1.47 -5.61 -11.72
CA SER A 16 2.34 -4.45 -11.56
C SER A 16 3.46 -4.51 -12.59
N ILE A 17 3.64 -3.41 -13.30
CA ILE A 17 4.77 -3.20 -14.22
C ILE A 17 6.01 -2.83 -13.40
N LEU A 18 5.83 -1.95 -12.42
CA LEU A 18 6.91 -1.36 -11.64
C LEU A 18 6.43 -1.01 -10.24
N THR A 19 7.18 -1.40 -9.21
CA THR A 19 7.08 -0.80 -7.89
C THR A 19 7.90 0.49 -7.87
N VAL A 20 7.22 1.61 -7.68
CA VAL A 20 7.83 2.94 -7.67
C VAL A 20 8.50 3.23 -6.33
N GLY A 21 7.85 2.82 -5.23
CA GLY A 21 8.33 3.09 -3.90
C GLY A 21 7.62 2.25 -2.84
N GLU A 22 8.28 2.14 -1.70
CA GLU A 22 7.82 1.41 -0.52
C GLU A 22 7.82 2.33 0.70
N LEU A 23 6.82 2.17 1.56
CA LEU A 23 6.75 2.86 2.84
C LEU A 23 6.28 1.88 3.91
N TYR A 24 7.09 1.71 4.95
CA TYR A 24 6.72 0.98 6.16
C TYR A 24 6.15 1.94 7.19
N THR A 25 5.01 1.58 7.77
CA THR A 25 4.32 2.36 8.82
C THR A 25 4.36 1.68 10.18
N ASP A 26 5.11 0.58 10.33
CA ASP A 26 5.13 -0.23 11.56
C ASP A 26 5.52 0.56 12.82
N THR A 27 6.32 1.62 12.67
CA THR A 27 6.75 2.51 13.75
C THR A 27 5.91 3.78 13.89
N LEU A 28 4.84 3.91 13.09
CA LEU A 28 4.01 5.12 12.96
C LEU A 28 2.52 4.76 13.18
N PRO A 29 2.08 4.49 14.42
CA PRO A 29 0.78 3.89 14.70
C PRO A 29 -0.41 4.76 14.24
N GLU A 30 -0.31 6.08 14.35
CA GLU A 30 -1.36 7.00 13.89
C GLU A 30 -1.54 6.95 12.36
N LEU A 31 -0.42 6.93 11.63
CA LEU A 31 -0.42 6.81 10.17
C LEU A 31 -0.90 5.42 9.74
N ASP A 32 -0.50 4.37 10.44
CA ASP A 32 -0.95 3.00 10.20
C ASP A 32 -2.47 2.89 10.31
N ASN A 33 -3.04 3.40 11.41
CA ASN A 33 -4.49 3.40 11.63
C ASN A 33 -5.24 4.24 10.59
N ALA A 34 -4.76 5.46 10.31
CA ALA A 34 -5.38 6.32 9.30
C ALA A 34 -5.33 5.70 7.90
N THR A 35 -4.23 5.02 7.56
CA THR A 35 -4.08 4.29 6.30
C THR A 35 -5.06 3.11 6.24
N GLY A 36 -5.24 2.39 7.35
CA GLY A 36 -6.24 1.33 7.47
C GLY A 36 -7.65 1.83 7.18
N HIS A 37 -8.08 2.92 7.83
CA HIS A 37 -9.38 3.53 7.59
C HIS A 37 -9.55 4.09 6.18
N TYR A 38 -8.48 4.66 5.60
CA TYR A 38 -8.49 5.09 4.21
C TYR A 38 -8.76 3.91 3.28
N ALA A 39 -8.07 2.78 3.50
CA ALA A 39 -8.25 1.56 2.73
C ALA A 39 -9.66 0.98 2.87
N ASP A 40 -10.25 0.98 4.07
CA ASP A 40 -11.63 0.52 4.30
C ASP A 40 -12.64 1.28 3.44
N ARG A 41 -12.42 2.59 3.27
CA ARG A 41 -13.36 3.47 2.57
C ARG A 41 -13.15 3.52 1.06
N PHE A 42 -11.90 3.40 0.60
CA PHE A 42 -11.53 3.72 -0.79
C PHE A 42 -10.88 2.56 -1.55
N ALA A 43 -10.87 1.34 -1.00
CA ALA A 43 -10.36 0.19 -1.76
C ALA A 43 -11.22 -0.07 -3.00
N THR A 44 -10.59 -0.04 -4.18
CA THR A 44 -11.31 -0.07 -5.47
C THR A 44 -11.11 -1.36 -6.26
N PHE A 45 -9.95 -2.02 -6.13
CA PHE A 45 -9.68 -3.18 -6.97
C PHE A 45 -8.75 -4.19 -6.29
N PRO A 46 -9.18 -5.46 -6.13
CA PRO A 46 -10.48 -5.99 -6.41
C PRO A 46 -11.39 -5.40 -5.32
N PRO A 47 -12.69 -5.69 -5.39
CA PRO A 47 -13.50 -5.58 -4.19
C PRO A 47 -12.91 -6.46 -3.07
N GLY A 48 -12.42 -5.82 -2.00
CA GLY A 48 -12.03 -6.49 -0.76
C GLY A 48 -10.54 -6.79 -0.58
N MET A 49 -10.25 -7.69 0.36
CA MET A 49 -8.89 -8.05 0.79
C MET A 49 -8.42 -9.31 0.06
N TRP A 50 -7.17 -9.29 -0.39
CA TRP A 50 -6.57 -10.37 -1.19
C TRP A 50 -5.14 -10.67 -0.78
N VAL A 51 -4.73 -11.92 -1.00
CA VAL A 51 -3.38 -12.38 -0.67
C VAL A 51 -2.44 -12.08 -1.85
N ARG A 52 -1.40 -11.30 -1.59
CA ARG A 52 -0.32 -11.00 -2.54
C ARG A 52 0.99 -11.58 -2.03
N ARG A 53 1.78 -12.18 -2.92
CA ARG A 53 3.17 -12.54 -2.61
C ARG A 53 4.09 -11.38 -3.03
N TYR A 54 4.84 -10.83 -2.09
CA TYR A 54 5.75 -9.72 -2.33
C TYR A 54 7.03 -9.90 -1.50
N GLN A 55 8.19 -9.76 -2.14
CA GLN A 55 9.52 -10.01 -1.55
C GLN A 55 9.59 -11.32 -0.75
N GLY A 56 9.06 -12.42 -1.31
CA GLY A 56 9.06 -13.73 -0.67
C GLY A 56 8.02 -13.95 0.43
N ALA A 57 7.37 -12.89 0.93
CA ALA A 57 6.35 -12.96 1.98
C ALA A 57 4.91 -12.91 1.42
N GLN A 58 3.95 -13.43 2.21
CA GLN A 58 2.52 -13.30 1.93
C GLN A 58 1.92 -12.11 2.70
N TRP A 59 1.15 -11.31 1.97
CA TRP A 59 0.53 -10.09 2.47
C TRP A 59 -0.97 -10.14 2.24
N LEU A 60 -1.74 -9.73 3.23
CA LEU A 60 -3.15 -9.37 3.06
C LEU A 60 -3.19 -7.92 2.60
N THR A 61 -3.65 -7.70 1.38
CA THR A 61 -3.54 -6.41 0.72
C THR A 61 -4.91 -5.83 0.39
N ARG A 62 -4.95 -4.53 0.19
CA ARG A 62 -6.07 -3.78 -0.40
C ARG A 62 -5.47 -2.75 -1.35
N SER A 63 -6.12 -2.50 -2.47
CA SER A 63 -5.64 -1.53 -3.45
C SER A 63 -6.52 -0.30 -3.47
N VAL A 64 -5.88 0.87 -3.48
CA VAL A 64 -6.54 2.17 -3.62
C VAL A 64 -5.93 2.94 -4.79
N PRO A 65 -6.66 3.89 -5.40
CA PRO A 65 -6.10 4.73 -6.46
C PRO A 65 -4.93 5.58 -5.94
N GLY A 66 -3.79 5.49 -6.63
CA GLY A 66 -2.54 6.14 -6.22
C GLY A 66 -2.63 7.66 -6.07
N PRO A 67 -3.21 8.42 -7.03
CA PRO A 67 -3.33 9.88 -6.90
C PRO A 67 -4.08 10.32 -5.64
N GLY A 68 -5.20 9.66 -5.33
CA GLY A 68 -5.97 9.95 -4.12
C GLY A 68 -5.18 9.65 -2.85
N PHE A 69 -4.44 8.54 -2.85
CA PHE A 69 -3.61 8.16 -1.70
C PHE A 69 -2.41 9.08 -1.50
N ILE A 70 -1.77 9.55 -2.58
CA ILE A 70 -0.68 10.53 -2.51
C ILE A 70 -1.17 11.83 -1.86
N LEU A 71 -2.37 12.31 -2.23
CA LEU A 71 -2.97 13.49 -1.60
C LEU A 71 -3.25 13.26 -0.11
N PHE A 72 -3.74 12.06 0.26
CA PHE A 72 -3.89 11.67 1.66
C PHE A 72 -2.55 11.73 2.42
N LEU A 73 -1.47 11.15 1.86
CA LEU A 73 -0.15 11.15 2.50
C LEU A 73 0.45 12.55 2.66
N ARG A 74 0.09 13.53 1.82
CA ARG A 74 0.59 14.92 1.97
C ARG A 74 0.23 15.54 3.32
N ALA A 75 -0.91 15.17 3.90
CA ALA A 75 -1.30 15.61 5.24
C ALA A 75 -0.35 15.09 6.35
N TRP A 76 0.44 14.06 6.05
CA TRP A 76 1.40 13.42 6.94
C TRP A 76 2.86 13.77 6.60
N SER A 77 3.09 14.77 5.76
CA SER A 77 4.44 15.19 5.31
C SER A 77 5.33 15.75 6.43
N GLY A 78 4.79 16.00 7.63
CA GLY A 78 5.59 16.27 8.82
C GLY A 78 6.42 15.07 9.28
N LEU A 79 6.05 13.84 8.89
CA LEU A 79 6.80 12.63 9.21
C LEU A 79 7.95 12.43 8.19
N PRO A 80 9.22 12.29 8.62
CA PRO A 80 10.36 12.21 7.70
C PRO A 80 10.26 11.11 6.65
N ALA A 81 9.78 9.92 7.03
CA ALA A 81 9.60 8.79 6.12
C ALA A 81 8.55 9.09 5.02
N VAL A 82 7.45 9.75 5.38
CA VAL A 82 6.41 10.15 4.43
C VAL A 82 6.93 11.24 3.51
N LYS A 83 7.62 12.24 4.06
CA LYS A 83 8.22 13.32 3.28
C LYS A 83 9.19 12.75 2.23
N GLY A 84 10.14 11.91 2.64
CA GLY A 84 11.10 11.30 1.74
C GLY A 84 10.43 10.46 0.64
N PHE A 85 9.40 9.68 1.00
CA PHE A 85 8.61 8.93 0.03
C PHE A 85 7.92 9.84 -1.01
N LEU A 86 7.26 10.92 -0.55
CA LEU A 86 6.56 11.85 -1.43
C LEU A 86 7.50 12.61 -2.36
N GLU A 87 8.66 13.04 -1.85
CA GLU A 87 9.67 13.76 -2.63
C GLU A 87 10.31 12.85 -3.68
N ALA A 88 10.64 11.61 -3.31
CA ALA A 88 11.28 10.66 -4.23
C ALA A 88 10.32 10.12 -5.30
N HIS A 89 9.06 9.86 -4.94
CA HIS A 89 8.16 9.05 -5.78
C HIS A 89 6.93 9.81 -6.27
N GLY A 90 6.45 10.81 -5.51
CA GLY A 90 5.21 11.52 -5.83
C GLY A 90 5.27 12.21 -7.20
N GLN A 91 6.37 12.90 -7.51
CA GLN A 91 6.54 13.56 -8.80
C GLN A 91 6.62 12.55 -9.97
N PHE A 92 7.31 11.43 -9.77
CA PHE A 92 7.43 10.38 -10.78
C PHE A 92 6.08 9.77 -11.11
N VAL A 93 5.25 9.45 -10.11
CA VAL A 93 3.90 8.91 -10.32
C VAL A 93 3.06 9.91 -11.11
N MET A 94 2.98 11.17 -10.68
CA MET A 94 2.13 12.17 -11.34
C MET A 94 2.57 12.44 -12.78
N SER A 95 3.88 12.46 -13.03
CA SER A 95 4.43 12.63 -14.38
C SER A 95 4.11 11.44 -15.27
N SER A 96 4.25 10.21 -14.75
CA SER A 96 3.95 8.98 -15.49
C SER A 96 2.49 8.90 -15.93
N LEU A 97 1.57 9.25 -15.02
CA LEU A 97 0.12 9.27 -15.31
C LEU A 97 -0.28 10.32 -16.34
N SER A 98 0.49 11.42 -16.42
CA SER A 98 0.24 12.49 -17.40
C SER A 98 0.83 12.17 -18.77
N ALA A 99 1.93 11.41 -18.81
CA ALA A 99 2.66 11.10 -20.04
C ALA A 99 2.12 9.86 -20.77
N VAL A 100 1.63 8.86 -20.05
CA VAL A 100 1.20 7.57 -20.62
C VAL A 100 -0.25 7.27 -20.21
N PRO A 101 -1.24 7.55 -21.09
CA PRO A 101 -2.66 7.37 -20.78
C PRO A 101 -3.03 5.94 -20.39
N GLU A 102 -2.32 4.93 -20.87
CA GLU A 102 -2.55 3.51 -20.59
C GLU A 102 -2.07 3.10 -19.20
N VAL A 103 -1.27 3.93 -18.53
CA VAL A 103 -0.74 3.64 -17.20
C VAL A 103 -1.70 4.14 -16.11
N ALA A 104 -1.89 3.28 -15.12
CA ALA A 104 -2.50 3.61 -13.83
C ALA A 104 -1.45 3.51 -12.72
N CYS A 105 -1.74 4.15 -11.59
CA CYS A 105 -0.98 3.97 -10.37
C CYS A 105 -1.93 3.51 -9.28
N ASN A 106 -1.66 2.34 -8.71
CA ASN A 106 -2.36 1.86 -7.53
C ASN A 106 -1.40 1.82 -6.35
N VAL A 107 -1.96 2.03 -5.17
CA VAL A 107 -1.26 1.83 -3.92
C VAL A 107 -1.79 0.58 -3.23
N TRP A 108 -0.89 -0.34 -2.90
CA TRP A 108 -1.22 -1.54 -2.14
C TRP A 108 -0.90 -1.34 -0.68
N ILE A 109 -1.96 -1.44 0.13
CA ILE A 109 -1.92 -1.32 1.58
C ILE A 109 -1.89 -2.73 2.14
N SER A 110 -0.74 -3.12 2.68
CA SER A 110 -0.38 -4.52 2.94
C SER A 110 -0.15 -4.79 4.42
N GLN A 111 -0.94 -5.71 4.98
CA GLN A 111 -0.75 -6.25 6.32
C GLN A 111 -0.06 -7.60 6.22
N ARG A 112 0.96 -7.81 7.04
CA ARG A 112 1.70 -9.08 7.04
C ARG A 112 0.76 -10.19 7.50
N ARG A 113 0.64 -11.26 6.70
CA ARG A 113 -0.07 -12.46 7.16
C ARG A 113 0.86 -13.19 8.13
N GLU A 114 0.53 -13.21 9.43
CA GLU A 114 1.21 -14.13 10.34
C GLU A 114 0.94 -15.58 9.86
N PRO A 115 1.96 -16.46 9.85
CA PRO A 115 1.74 -17.88 9.60
C PRO A 115 0.68 -18.44 10.55
N GLU A 116 -0.22 -19.30 10.06
CA GLU A 116 -1.25 -19.94 10.91
C GLU A 116 -0.67 -20.71 12.10
N SER A 117 0.59 -21.15 12.01
CA SER A 117 1.32 -21.78 13.11
C SER A 117 1.58 -20.86 14.30
N THR A 118 1.61 -19.54 14.13
CA THR A 118 1.88 -18.58 15.23
C THR A 118 0.62 -18.19 15.99
N ARG A 119 -0.56 -18.29 15.36
CA ARG A 119 -1.85 -18.05 16.04
C ARG A 119 -2.16 -19.12 17.08
N ARG A 120 -1.83 -20.39 16.82
CA ARG A 120 -2.04 -21.49 17.79
C ARG A 120 -1.19 -21.35 19.06
N VAL A 121 0.01 -20.79 18.96
CA VAL A 121 0.92 -20.65 20.12
C VAL A 121 0.44 -19.54 21.05
N LYS A 122 -0.07 -18.41 20.52
CA LYS A 122 -0.62 -17.33 21.35
C LYS A 122 -1.92 -17.71 22.05
N SER A 123 -2.76 -18.57 21.46
CA SER A 123 -3.97 -19.08 22.12
C SER A 123 -3.72 -20.15 23.19
N LEU A 124 -2.53 -20.77 23.21
CA LEU A 124 -2.15 -21.78 24.21
C LEU A 124 -1.34 -21.18 25.38
N GLN A 125 -1.01 -19.89 25.34
CA GLN A 125 -0.29 -19.18 26.41
C GLN A 125 -1.19 -18.20 27.17
N ALA A 126 -2.49 -18.16 26.87
CA ALA A 126 -3.47 -17.26 27.48
C ALA A 126 -4.47 -17.98 28.41
N ASP A 127 -4.17 -19.23 28.79
CA ASP A 127 -4.91 -20.00 29.80
C ASP A 127 -4.04 -20.22 31.05
#